data_AF-A0A0N4VWJ9-F1
#
_entry.id   AF-A0A0N4VWJ9-F1
#
_cell.length_a   1.000
_cell.length_b   1.000
_cell.length_c   1.000
_cell.angle_alpha   90.00
_cell.angle_beta   90.00
_cell.angle_gamma   90.00
#
_symmetry.space_group_name_H-M   'P 1'
#
loop_
_entity.id
_entity.type
_entity.pdbx_description
1 polymer ?
#
loop_
_entity_poly.entity_id
_entity_poly.type
_entity_poly.pdbx_seq_one_letter_code
_entity_poly.pdbx_strand_id
1 'polypeptide(L)'
;LNRVQTGFDWNKYNQTHYDMDNPPPKIVQGYKFNIFYPDLLDPSNTPSFTVTPCDDPDFAVIRFKAGPPYEDIAFKCVNREWEVSHKHGYKCQFQNGVFQLWFVFKRYRYRR
;
A
#
# COMPACT_ATOMS: atom_id res chain seq x y z
N LEU A 1 7.58 6.90 -8.88
CA LEU A 1 6.44 6.19 -9.52
C LEU A 1 5.71 5.35 -8.47
N ASN A 2 4.39 5.27 -8.55
CA ASN A 2 3.58 4.36 -7.72
C ASN A 2 3.82 2.91 -8.16
N ARG A 3 3.93 1.98 -7.20
CA ARG A 3 4.20 0.57 -7.49
C ARG A 3 3.34 -0.34 -6.63
N VAL A 4 2.71 -1.32 -7.27
CA VAL A 4 2.05 -2.44 -6.61
C VAL A 4 3.09 -3.52 -6.35
N GLN A 5 3.22 -3.97 -5.10
CA GLN A 5 4.08 -5.10 -4.76
C GLN A 5 3.25 -6.38 -4.84
N THR A 6 3.62 -7.26 -5.77
CA THR A 6 3.00 -8.58 -5.93
C THR A 6 4.00 -9.67 -5.62
N GLY A 7 3.50 -10.81 -5.15
CA GLY A 7 4.33 -11.97 -4.85
C GLY A 7 3.50 -13.22 -4.60
N PHE A 8 4.19 -14.34 -4.44
CA PHE A 8 3.56 -15.63 -4.18
C PHE A 8 3.28 -15.80 -2.68
N ASP A 9 2.17 -16.46 -2.36
CA ASP A 9 1.88 -16.91 -1.01
C ASP A 9 2.00 -18.43 -0.94
N TRP A 10 3.12 -18.93 -0.44
CA TRP A 10 3.38 -20.37 -0.29
C TRP A 10 2.74 -20.92 0.99
N ASN A 11 1.42 -20.81 1.10
CA ASN A 11 0.66 -21.45 2.18
C ASN A 11 0.55 -22.97 1.96
N LYS A 12 0.09 -23.72 2.97
CA LYS A 12 0.04 -25.19 2.92
C LYS A 12 -0.77 -25.72 1.72
N TYR A 13 -1.86 -25.04 1.35
CA TYR A 13 -2.66 -25.39 0.17
C TYR A 13 -1.88 -25.15 -1.13
N ASN A 14 -1.23 -23.99 -1.26
CA ASN A 14 -0.47 -23.69 -2.46
C ASN A 14 0.75 -24.63 -2.61
N GLN A 15 1.39 -25.03 -1.51
CA GLN A 15 2.49 -26.01 -1.53
C GLN A 15 2.07 -27.41 -2.01
N THR A 16 0.78 -27.78 -1.92
CA THR A 16 0.30 -29.08 -2.42
C THR A 16 -0.12 -29.05 -3.89
N HIS A 17 -0.30 -27.86 -4.47
CA HIS A 17 -0.84 -27.68 -5.82
C HIS A 17 0.12 -26.99 -6.80
N TYR A 18 1.17 -26.34 -6.30
CA TYR A 18 2.12 -25.56 -7.08
C TYR A 18 3.56 -25.91 -6.70
N ASP A 19 4.48 -25.68 -7.62
CA ASP A 19 5.90 -25.91 -7.46
C ASP A 19 6.72 -24.73 -7.99
N MET A 20 8.05 -24.81 -7.94
CA MET A 20 8.90 -23.70 -8.35
C MET A 20 8.82 -23.37 -9.85
N ASP A 21 8.48 -24.35 -10.68
CA ASP A 21 8.35 -24.21 -12.13
C ASP A 21 6.94 -23.73 -12.52
N ASN A 22 5.95 -24.06 -11.70
CA ASN A 22 4.54 -23.69 -11.84
C ASN A 22 4.05 -23.01 -10.54
N PRO A 23 4.48 -21.77 -10.26
CA PRO A 23 4.16 -21.10 -9.02
C PRO A 23 2.67 -20.69 -8.96
N PRO A 24 2.11 -20.49 -7.75
CA PRO A 24 0.74 -20.03 -7.59
C PRO A 24 0.53 -18.66 -8.24
N PRO A 25 -0.71 -18.23 -8.51
CA PRO A 25 -0.99 -16.87 -8.94
C PRO A 25 -0.41 -15.84 -7.96
N LYS A 26 0.16 -14.75 -8.49
CA LYS A 26 0.68 -13.67 -7.66
C LYS A 26 -0.48 -12.95 -6.97
N ILE A 27 -0.31 -12.68 -5.68
CA ILE A 27 -1.21 -11.84 -4.90
C ILE A 27 -0.59 -10.47 -4.64
N VAL A 28 -1.43 -9.46 -4.39
CA VAL A 28 -0.95 -8.17 -3.90
C VAL A 28 -0.46 -8.33 -2.47
N GLN A 29 0.80 -7.98 -2.24
CA GLN A 29 1.47 -8.03 -0.94
C GLN A 29 1.62 -6.65 -0.30
N GLY A 30 1.45 -5.57 -1.05
CA GLY A 30 1.61 -4.21 -0.55
C GLY A 30 1.59 -3.17 -1.66
N TYR A 31 1.71 -1.91 -1.26
CA TYR A 31 1.74 -0.77 -2.16
C TYR A 31 2.86 0.19 -1.77
N LYS A 32 3.46 0.81 -2.79
CA LYS A 32 4.42 1.91 -2.64
C LYS A 32 3.92 3.11 -3.41
N PHE A 33 3.27 4.03 -2.71
CA PHE A 33 2.86 5.31 -3.24
C PHE A 33 3.99 6.32 -3.08
N ASN A 34 4.29 7.03 -4.16
CA ASN A 34 5.18 8.17 -4.20
C ASN A 34 4.42 9.29 -4.91
N ILE A 35 3.76 10.13 -4.13
CA ILE A 35 2.94 11.23 -4.63
C ILE A 35 3.80 12.50 -4.64
N PHE A 36 3.88 13.16 -5.78
CA PHE A 36 4.74 14.32 -5.97
C PHE A 36 3.92 15.59 -5.76
N TYR A 37 4.33 16.40 -4.80
CA TYR A 37 3.82 17.72 -4.44
C TYR A 37 4.98 18.73 -4.34
N PRO A 38 5.75 18.98 -5.42
CA PRO A 38 6.90 19.89 -5.39
C PRO A 38 6.53 21.35 -5.11
N ASP A 39 5.33 21.79 -5.53
CA ASP A 39 4.89 23.19 -5.48
C ASP A 39 3.88 23.46 -4.34
N LEU A 40 4.05 22.80 -3.20
CA LEU A 40 3.15 22.98 -2.06
C LEU A 40 3.27 24.42 -1.53
N LEU A 41 2.15 25.15 -1.50
CA LEU A 41 2.15 26.58 -1.12
C LEU A 41 2.54 26.80 0.36
N ASP A 42 2.07 25.93 1.25
CA ASP A 42 2.42 25.94 2.66
C ASP A 42 3.08 24.62 3.07
N PRO A 43 4.42 24.58 3.18
CA PRO A 43 5.16 23.40 3.61
C PRO A 43 4.82 22.92 5.03
N SER A 44 4.19 23.76 5.86
CA SER A 44 3.76 23.40 7.22
C SER A 44 2.55 22.47 7.20
N ASN A 45 1.72 22.58 6.16
CA ASN A 45 0.55 21.73 5.93
C ASN A 45 0.98 20.46 5.20
N THR A 46 1.52 19.50 5.95
CA THR A 46 1.99 18.24 5.37
C THR A 46 0.84 17.43 4.75
N PRO A 47 1.04 16.84 3.56
CA PRO A 47 0.06 15.95 2.99
C PRO A 47 -0.33 14.80 3.93
N SER A 48 -1.61 14.46 3.92
CA SER A 48 -2.20 13.40 4.72
C SER A 48 -2.91 12.38 3.84
N PHE A 49 -3.29 11.24 4.41
CA PHE A 49 -4.11 10.26 3.71
C PHE A 49 -5.20 9.70 4.60
N THR A 50 -6.27 9.22 3.97
CA THR A 50 -7.38 8.51 4.62
C THR A 50 -7.68 7.25 3.86
N VAL A 51 -8.02 6.17 4.56
CA VAL A 51 -8.46 4.91 3.94
C VAL A 51 -9.91 4.68 4.33
N THR A 52 -10.77 4.53 3.33
CA THR A 52 -12.20 4.27 3.53
C THR A 52 -12.58 2.98 2.82
N PRO A 53 -13.35 2.07 3.46
CA PRO A 53 -13.87 0.89 2.78
C PRO A 53 -14.75 1.31 1.59
N CYS A 54 -14.76 0.49 0.54
CA CYS A 54 -15.69 0.67 -0.58
C CYS A 54 -16.85 -0.33 -0.49
N ASP A 55 -17.79 -0.27 -1.43
CA ASP A 55 -18.93 -1.19 -1.49
C ASP A 55 -18.49 -2.66 -1.57
N ASP A 56 -17.34 -2.91 -2.20
CA ASP A 56 -16.68 -4.20 -2.23
C ASP A 56 -15.77 -4.37 -1.00
N PRO A 57 -16.06 -5.33 -0.09
CA PRO A 57 -15.33 -5.49 1.17
C PRO A 57 -13.85 -5.85 0.97
N ASP A 58 -13.49 -6.43 -0.17
CA ASP A 58 -12.11 -6.80 -0.49
C ASP A 58 -11.24 -5.60 -0.85
N PHE A 59 -11.85 -4.42 -1.05
CA PHE A 59 -11.16 -3.22 -1.46
C PHE A 59 -11.51 -2.00 -0.59
N ALA A 60 -10.56 -1.07 -0.56
CA ALA A 60 -10.68 0.22 0.09
C ALA A 60 -10.21 1.30 -0.88
N VAL A 61 -10.65 2.53 -0.63
CA VAL A 61 -10.17 3.72 -1.32
C VAL A 61 -9.21 4.45 -0.40
N ILE A 62 -7.98 4.61 -0.84
CA ILE A 62 -7.00 5.47 -0.19
C ILE A 62 -7.01 6.84 -0.87
N ARG A 63 -7.29 7.90 -0.10
CA ARG A 63 -7.32 9.28 -0.57
C ARG A 63 -6.16 10.06 0.04
N PHE A 64 -5.39 10.74 -0.79
CA PHE A 64 -4.30 11.63 -0.40
C PHE A 64 -4.76 13.08 -0.51
N LYS A 65 -4.47 13.88 0.51
CA LYS A 65 -4.82 15.30 0.60
C LYS A 65 -3.55 16.10 0.86
N ALA A 66 -3.26 17.08 0.02
CA ALA A 66 -2.07 17.93 0.17
C ALA A 66 -2.41 19.39 0.45
N GLY A 67 -3.59 19.86 0.02
CA GLY A 67 -3.96 21.28 0.05
C GLY A 67 -3.50 22.02 -1.22
N PRO A 68 -3.83 23.31 -1.34
CA PRO A 68 -3.54 24.11 -2.54
C PRO A 68 -2.05 24.09 -2.92
N PRO A 69 -1.70 24.00 -4.22
CA PRO A 69 -2.58 24.03 -5.41
C PRO A 69 -3.13 22.65 -5.82
N TYR A 70 -2.89 21.60 -5.04
CA TYR A 70 -3.20 20.23 -5.43
C TYR A 70 -4.59 19.79 -4.99
N GLU A 71 -5.28 19.09 -5.90
CA GLU A 71 -6.53 18.41 -5.58
C GLU A 71 -6.29 17.06 -4.90
N ASP A 72 -7.30 16.60 -4.16
CA ASP A 72 -7.30 15.29 -3.53
C ASP A 72 -7.28 14.19 -4.59
N ILE A 73 -6.36 13.24 -4.47
CA ILE A 73 -6.28 12.06 -5.35
C ILE A 73 -6.65 10.80 -4.59
N ALA A 74 -7.25 9.82 -5.27
CA ALA A 74 -7.65 8.58 -4.66
C ALA A 74 -7.28 7.35 -5.49
N PHE A 75 -6.96 6.25 -4.82
CA PHE A 75 -6.65 4.96 -5.44
C PHE A 75 -7.49 3.86 -4.80
N LYS A 76 -7.96 2.91 -5.61
CA LYS A 76 -8.55 1.66 -5.11
C LYS A 76 -7.42 0.68 -4.77
N CYS A 77 -7.41 0.17 -3.54
CA CYS A 77 -6.42 -0.80 -3.05
C CYS A 77 -7.10 -1.96 -2.31
N VAL A 78 -6.38 -3.06 -2.13
CA VAL A 78 -6.88 -4.21 -1.34
C VAL A 78 -7.08 -3.80 0.12
N ASN A 79 -8.22 -4.20 0.70
CA ASN A 79 -8.59 -3.94 2.09
C ASN A 79 -8.08 -5.05 3.01
N ARG A 80 -6.79 -4.99 3.37
CA ARG A 80 -6.16 -5.90 4.33
C ARG A 80 -5.37 -5.11 5.35
N GLU A 81 -5.16 -5.70 6.53
CA GLU A 81 -4.39 -5.06 7.61
C GLU A 81 -2.93 -4.82 7.17
N TRP A 82 -2.40 -3.64 7.49
CA TRP A 82 -1.05 -3.23 7.11
C TRP A 82 -0.04 -3.60 8.20
N GLU A 83 1.14 -4.01 7.77
CA GLU A 83 2.32 -4.09 8.63
C GLU A 83 2.90 -2.68 8.81
N VAL A 84 2.67 -2.07 9.97
CA VAL A 84 3.09 -0.70 10.29
C VAL A 84 4.51 -0.59 10.85
N SER A 85 5.24 -1.70 10.95
CA SER A 85 6.61 -1.70 11.45
C SER A 85 7.59 -1.13 10.41
N HIS A 86 8.36 -0.12 10.81
CA HIS A 86 9.45 0.41 9.98
C HIS A 86 10.51 -0.66 9.63
N LYS A 87 10.71 -1.66 10.50
CA LYS A 87 11.62 -2.79 10.22
C LYS A 87 11.16 -3.63 9.02
N HIS A 88 9.87 -3.63 8.73
CA HIS A 88 9.27 -4.36 7.63
C HIS A 88 8.99 -3.47 6.40
N GLY A 89 9.61 -2.29 6.35
CA GLY A 89 9.55 -1.40 5.18
C GLY A 89 8.35 -0.45 5.17
N TYR A 90 7.61 -0.34 6.28
CA TYR A 90 6.60 0.71 6.42
C TYR A 90 7.25 2.10 6.36
N LYS A 91 6.68 2.97 5.52
CA LYS A 91 7.13 4.34 5.34
C LYS A 91 5.93 5.24 5.17
N CYS A 92 5.87 6.31 5.95
CA CYS A 92 4.86 7.36 5.83
C CYS A 92 5.55 8.69 6.14
N GLN A 93 6.05 9.37 5.12
CA GLN A 93 6.78 10.62 5.30
C GLN A 93 6.62 11.56 4.09
N PHE A 94 6.71 12.86 4.34
CA PHE A 94 6.82 13.88 3.29
C PHE A 94 8.22 14.47 3.31
N GLN A 95 8.95 14.38 2.20
CA GLN A 95 10.30 14.95 2.10
C GLN A 95 10.59 15.37 0.66
N ASN A 96 11.21 16.54 0.47
CA ASN A 96 11.61 17.08 -0.84
C ASN A 96 10.45 17.10 -1.86
N GLY A 97 9.26 17.51 -1.42
CA GLY A 97 8.08 17.55 -2.29
C GLY A 97 7.54 16.18 -2.66
N VAL A 98 7.91 15.09 -1.96
CA VAL A 98 7.40 13.74 -2.23
C VAL A 98 6.78 13.15 -0.97
N PHE A 99 5.50 12.82 -1.05
CA PHE A 99 4.79 12.04 -0.04
C PHE A 99 4.96 10.54 -0.33
N GLN A 100 5.65 9.86 0.58
CA GLN A 100 5.99 8.44 0.48
C GLN A 100 5.13 7.67 1.47
N LEU A 101 4.20 6.88 0.93
CA LEU A 101 3.42 5.92 1.69
C LEU A 101 3.68 4.51 1.18
N TRP A 102 4.51 3.76 1.90
CA TRP A 102 4.87 2.38 1.58
C TRP A 102 4.38 1.49 2.70
N PHE A 103 3.68 0.44 2.34
CA PHE A 103 3.23 -0.57 3.29
C PHE A 103 3.15 -1.93 2.61
N VAL A 104 3.32 -2.96 3.41
CA VAL A 104 3.01 -4.34 3.05
C VAL A 104 1.86 -4.82 3.92
N PHE A 105 1.09 -5.78 3.43
CA PHE A 105 0.04 -6.41 4.20
C PHE A 105 0.63 -7.36 5.24
N LYS A 106 -0.01 -7.44 6.41
CA LYS A 106 0.35 -8.43 7.43
C LYS A 106 0.23 -9.83 6.86
N ARG A 107 1.23 -10.66 7.19
CA ARG A 107 1.22 -12.09 6.87
C ARG A 107 0.83 -12.86 8.13
N TYR A 108 -0.37 -13.41 8.14
CA TYR A 108 -0.78 -14.32 9.20
C TYR A 108 -0.21 -15.70 8.92
N ARG A 109 0.72 -16.16 9.76
CA ARG A 109 1.15 -17.56 9.75
C ARG A 109 0.18 -18.33 10.62
N TYR A 110 -0.60 -19.21 10.02
CA TYR A 110 -1.39 -20.18 10.77
C TYR A 110 -0.44 -21.07 11.59
N ARG A 111 -0.55 -21.02 12.92
CA ARG A 111 0.12 -21.94 13.84
C ARG A 111 -0.90 -23.00 14.25
N ARG A 112 -0.56 -24.27 14.03
CA ARG A 112 -1.41 -25.41 14.39
C ARG A 112 -1.18 -25.81 15.84
#